data_AF-A0A255R9I0-F1
#
_entry.id   AF-A0A255R9I0-F1
#
_cell.length_a   1.000
_cell.length_b   1.000
_cell.length_c   1.000
_cell.angle_alpha   90.00
_cell.angle_beta   90.00
_cell.angle_gamma   90.00
#
_symmetry.space_group_name_H-M   'P 1'
#
loop_
_entity.id
_entity.type
_entity.pdbx_description
1 polymer ?
#
loop_
_entity_poly.entity_id
_entity_poly.type
_entity_poly.pdbx_seq_one_letter_code
_entity_poly.pdbx_strand_id
1 'polypeptide(L)'
;MNYYPFGAQFCDGSAASGDMQPYKYNGKEFDKMHGLNTYDYGARQYNPITARWDRVDPLAEKYYGVSPYVYCTNNPVMLVDSDGLFPIGIVKIRHERTYMVTGTSITGTIMTTKAQTTYYNFTESAAHLLSLVSGISEKHIRKVRLEEFGGQLKNNCITLGSSPEKTRILVSPTYFDESNMSSEQYYDWWFREFSHEVGHIKQINRDQNSGQYILKTIYGYIKTMSHDEAPREKEAEQGSIAYRDFRNFVKNEFKTDLTTLFVDEKSEEKKIKQLDIWWNSYINQGR
;
A
#
# COMPACT_ATOMS: atom_id res chain seq x y z
N MET A 1 17.74 -0.25 25.96
CA MET A 1 18.66 -0.74 24.92
C MET A 1 18.61 0.28 23.79
N ASN A 2 19.75 0.84 23.40
CA ASN A 2 19.80 1.86 22.37
C ASN A 2 20.32 1.23 21.07
N TYR A 3 19.95 1.80 19.92
CA TYR A 3 20.35 1.30 18.61
C TYR A 3 20.85 2.46 17.74
N TYR A 4 21.84 2.17 16.91
CA TYR A 4 22.15 3.00 15.74
C TYR A 4 20.98 2.96 14.74
N PRO A 5 20.91 3.91 13.79
CA PRO A 5 19.80 4.00 12.84
C PRO A 5 19.48 2.71 12.07
N PHE A 6 20.47 1.87 11.79
CA PHE A 6 20.31 0.59 11.08
C PHE A 6 20.23 -0.61 12.04
N GLY A 7 19.85 -0.40 13.29
CA GLY A 7 19.57 -1.48 14.24
C GLY A 7 20.78 -2.14 14.89
N ALA A 8 22.00 -1.65 14.63
CA ALA A 8 23.18 -2.08 15.37
C ALA A 8 23.05 -1.64 16.82
N GLN A 9 23.34 -2.53 17.77
CA GLN A 9 23.14 -2.24 19.18
C GLN A 9 24.16 -1.19 19.66
N PHE A 10 23.68 -0.09 20.21
CA PHE A 10 24.51 0.90 20.90
C PHE A 10 24.60 0.49 22.37
N CYS A 11 25.78 0.03 22.78
CA CYS A 11 26.05 -0.29 24.18
C CYS A 11 26.15 1.01 24.98
N ASP A 12 25.11 1.32 25.75
CA ASP A 12 25.23 2.13 26.96
C ASP A 12 25.22 1.14 28.13
N GLY A 13 26.14 1.27 29.09
CA GLY A 13 26.68 0.26 30.03
C GLY A 13 25.71 -0.50 30.96
N SER A 14 24.44 -0.53 30.63
CA SER A 14 23.33 -1.26 31.25
C SER A 14 23.17 -2.72 30.79
N ALA A 15 24.06 -3.26 29.95
CA ALA A 15 24.04 -4.66 29.51
C ALA A 15 24.42 -5.69 30.61
N ALA A 16 24.48 -5.27 31.88
CA ALA A 16 24.87 -6.09 33.02
C ALA A 16 23.72 -6.89 33.65
N SER A 17 22.51 -6.88 33.09
CA SER A 17 21.40 -7.69 33.61
C SER A 17 20.60 -8.38 32.50
N GLY A 18 20.82 -9.69 32.35
CA GLY A 18 19.84 -10.62 31.81
C GLY A 18 19.62 -10.58 30.30
N ASP A 19 20.41 -11.37 29.58
CA ASP A 19 20.28 -11.74 28.17
C ASP A 19 18.99 -12.60 27.93
N MET A 20 17.81 -12.10 28.32
CA MET A 20 16.55 -12.86 28.36
C MET A 20 15.57 -12.48 27.24
N GLN A 21 15.74 -11.33 26.59
CA GLN A 21 14.83 -10.86 25.55
C GLN A 21 15.41 -11.10 24.14
N PRO A 22 14.92 -12.11 23.38
CA PRO A 22 15.39 -12.39 22.03
C PRO A 22 14.92 -11.32 21.01
N TYR A 23 13.80 -10.65 21.26
CA TYR A 23 13.26 -9.61 20.36
C TYR A 23 13.88 -8.24 20.65
N LYS A 24 14.48 -7.63 19.62
CA LYS A 24 15.32 -6.44 19.76
C LYS A 24 14.87 -5.35 18.78
N TYR A 25 15.69 -5.00 17.80
CA TYR A 25 15.38 -3.95 16.83
C TYR A 25 14.10 -4.28 16.04
N ASN A 26 13.18 -3.31 15.93
CA ASN A 26 11.87 -3.42 15.27
C ASN A 26 11.03 -4.64 15.74
N GLY A 27 11.23 -5.05 17.00
CA GLY A 27 10.57 -6.22 17.56
C GLY A 27 10.93 -7.54 16.86
N LYS A 28 12.05 -7.58 16.13
CA LYS A 28 12.54 -8.78 15.45
C LYS A 28 13.47 -9.59 16.32
N GLU A 29 13.38 -10.91 16.16
CA GLU A 29 14.23 -11.85 16.88
C GLU A 29 15.67 -11.67 16.42
N PHE A 30 16.57 -11.47 17.38
CA PHE A 30 17.99 -11.32 17.13
C PHE A 30 18.68 -12.67 17.25
N ASP A 31 18.99 -13.25 16.10
CA ASP A 31 19.69 -14.52 16.01
C ASP A 31 21.20 -14.30 16.16
N LYS A 32 21.74 -14.86 17.25
CA LYS A 32 23.19 -14.88 17.55
C LYS A 32 23.88 -16.15 17.01
N MET A 33 23.15 -17.05 16.33
CA MET A 33 23.71 -18.31 15.82
C MET A 33 24.97 -18.06 14.99
N HIS A 34 26.01 -18.82 15.33
CA HIS A 34 27.33 -18.77 14.69
C HIS A 34 28.00 -17.38 14.65
N GLY A 35 27.56 -16.43 15.49
CA GLY A 35 28.11 -15.08 15.55
C GLY A 35 27.71 -14.18 14.39
N LEU A 36 26.74 -14.58 13.56
CA LEU A 36 26.25 -13.75 12.45
C LEU A 36 25.51 -12.50 12.94
N ASN A 37 24.84 -12.59 14.10
CA ASN A 37 24.18 -11.48 14.78
C ASN A 37 23.19 -10.74 13.87
N THR A 38 22.21 -11.46 13.35
CA THR A 38 21.21 -10.97 12.39
C THR A 38 19.82 -10.89 13.01
N TYR A 39 18.93 -10.14 12.38
CA TYR A 39 17.52 -10.10 12.76
C TYR A 39 16.69 -10.93 11.78
N ASP A 40 15.81 -11.79 12.31
CA ASP A 40 14.87 -12.55 11.50
C ASP A 40 13.63 -11.69 11.18
N TYR A 41 13.49 -11.33 9.90
CA TYR A 41 12.35 -10.59 9.38
C TYR A 41 11.35 -11.48 8.64
N GLY A 42 11.56 -12.80 8.63
CA GLY A 42 10.71 -13.78 7.95
C GLY A 42 11.23 -14.11 6.55
N ALA A 43 11.08 -13.20 5.59
CA ALA A 43 11.52 -13.48 4.21
C ALA A 43 13.06 -13.45 4.05
N ARG A 44 13.74 -12.66 4.89
CA ARG A 44 15.18 -12.39 4.82
C ARG A 44 15.77 -12.22 6.22
N GLN A 45 17.07 -12.50 6.36
CA GLN A 45 17.81 -12.13 7.58
C GLN A 45 18.47 -10.78 7.36
N TYR A 46 18.32 -9.89 8.33
CA TYR A 46 18.87 -8.55 8.27
C TYR A 46 20.15 -8.45 9.06
N ASN A 47 21.24 -8.00 8.43
CA ASN A 47 22.49 -7.70 9.09
C ASN A 47 22.53 -6.21 9.48
N PRO A 48 22.45 -5.87 10.78
CA PRO A 48 22.43 -4.49 11.23
C PRO A 48 23.79 -3.79 11.17
N ILE A 49 24.89 -4.54 11.13
CA ILE A 49 26.25 -3.97 11.03
C ILE A 49 26.53 -3.48 9.62
N THR A 50 26.13 -4.25 8.61
CA THR A 50 26.32 -3.90 7.21
C THR A 50 25.14 -3.17 6.59
N ALA A 51 24.04 -3.02 7.35
CA ALA A 51 22.78 -2.40 6.91
C ALA A 51 22.16 -3.07 5.68
N ARG A 52 22.30 -4.38 5.54
CA ARG A 52 21.91 -5.13 4.34
C ARG A 52 21.15 -6.41 4.67
N TRP A 53 20.35 -6.84 3.70
CA TRP A 53 19.81 -8.20 3.68
C TRP A 53 20.89 -9.22 3.37
N ASP A 54 20.74 -10.42 3.93
CA ASP A 54 21.63 -11.55 3.70
C ASP A 54 21.46 -12.19 2.30
N ARG A 55 20.30 -11.96 1.67
CA ARG A 55 19.90 -12.54 0.39
C ARG A 55 19.14 -11.54 -0.48
N VAL A 56 19.08 -11.85 -1.78
CA VAL A 56 18.35 -11.07 -2.80
C VAL A 56 16.87 -10.94 -2.40
N ASP A 57 16.31 -9.73 -2.49
CA ASP A 57 14.89 -9.48 -2.34
C ASP A 57 14.06 -10.39 -3.28
N PRO A 58 13.09 -11.17 -2.80
CA PRO A 58 12.16 -11.90 -3.66
C PRO A 58 11.41 -10.99 -4.66
N LEU A 59 11.31 -9.70 -4.36
CA LEU A 59 10.72 -8.66 -5.21
C LEU A 59 11.78 -7.83 -5.96
N ALA A 60 13.05 -8.27 -6.01
CA ALA A 60 14.14 -7.55 -6.66
C ALA A 60 13.85 -7.19 -8.12
N GLU A 61 13.25 -8.11 -8.87
CA GLU A 61 12.88 -7.91 -10.28
C GLU A 61 11.78 -6.85 -10.47
N LYS A 62 11.08 -6.49 -9.39
CA LYS A 62 10.07 -5.44 -9.41
C LYS A 62 10.68 -4.04 -9.25
N TYR A 63 11.84 -3.94 -8.59
CA TYR A 63 12.46 -2.67 -8.21
C TYR A 63 13.87 -2.53 -8.82
N TYR A 64 13.96 -2.47 -10.15
CA TYR A 64 15.25 -2.41 -10.85
C TYR A 64 16.16 -1.23 -10.42
N GLY A 65 15.58 -0.13 -9.94
CA GLY A 65 16.31 1.04 -9.43
C GLY A 65 16.83 0.90 -7.99
N VAL A 66 16.50 -0.20 -7.32
CA VAL A 66 16.78 -0.42 -5.90
C VAL A 66 17.66 -1.67 -5.78
N SER A 67 18.73 -1.57 -4.99
CA SER A 67 19.60 -2.73 -4.77
C SER A 67 18.82 -3.85 -4.07
N PRO A 68 18.90 -5.11 -4.53
CA PRO A 68 18.16 -6.23 -3.93
C PRO A 68 18.56 -6.55 -2.48
N TYR A 69 19.61 -5.90 -1.97
CA TYR A 69 20.13 -6.08 -0.61
C TYR A 69 19.90 -4.87 0.29
N VAL A 70 19.25 -3.81 -0.21
CA VAL A 70 19.07 -2.58 0.57
C VAL A 70 17.96 -2.74 1.61
N TYR A 71 18.25 -2.33 2.84
CA TYR A 71 17.24 -2.23 3.88
C TYR A 71 16.55 -0.87 3.81
N CYS A 72 15.21 -0.86 3.71
CA CYS A 72 14.40 0.36 3.81
C CYS A 72 14.86 1.50 2.89
N THR A 73 15.35 1.19 1.68
CA THR A 73 15.90 2.18 0.73
C THR A 73 16.95 3.13 1.34
N ASN A 74 17.70 2.68 2.35
CA ASN A 74 18.65 3.46 3.16
C ASN A 74 18.03 4.53 4.10
N ASN A 75 16.74 4.44 4.40
CA ASN A 75 16.06 5.33 5.33
C ASN A 75 15.41 4.57 6.52
N PRO A 76 16.20 3.86 7.34
CA PRO A 76 15.70 3.00 8.42
C PRO A 76 15.14 3.76 9.63
N VAL A 77 15.33 5.09 9.67
CA VAL A 77 14.78 5.96 10.73
C VAL A 77 13.30 6.22 10.50
N MET A 78 12.91 6.33 9.21
CA MET A 78 11.53 6.60 8.81
C MET A 78 10.80 5.33 8.36
N LEU A 79 11.53 4.34 7.84
CA LEU A 79 10.94 3.16 7.23
C LEU A 79 11.38 1.90 7.98
N VAL A 80 10.48 0.93 8.05
CA VAL A 80 10.76 -0.39 8.61
C VAL A 80 10.23 -1.46 7.66
N ASP A 81 11.11 -2.40 7.27
CA ASP A 81 10.73 -3.55 6.45
C ASP A 81 10.21 -4.68 7.33
N SER A 82 8.92 -4.74 7.67
CA SER A 82 8.38 -5.70 8.64
C SER A 82 8.50 -7.16 8.24
N ASP A 83 8.42 -7.50 6.95
CA ASP A 83 8.40 -8.89 6.48
C ASP A 83 9.66 -9.26 5.69
N GLY A 84 10.62 -8.33 5.57
CA GLY A 84 11.71 -8.46 4.61
C GLY A 84 11.20 -8.46 3.18
N LEU A 85 10.11 -7.71 2.90
CA LEU A 85 9.41 -7.60 1.62
C LEU A 85 8.84 -6.19 1.47
N PHE A 86 9.71 -5.17 1.48
CA PHE A 86 9.34 -3.80 1.10
C PHE A 86 8.73 -3.78 -0.33
N PRO A 87 7.62 -3.06 -0.61
CA PRO A 87 7.12 -1.82 0.00
C PRO A 87 6.00 -2.00 1.03
N ILE A 88 5.99 -1.12 2.03
CA ILE A 88 5.11 -1.17 3.20
C ILE A 88 4.28 0.11 3.30
N GLY A 89 3.13 -0.03 3.96
CA GLY A 89 2.45 1.06 4.65
C GLY A 89 0.95 0.98 4.51
N ILE A 90 0.48 1.01 3.27
CA ILE A 90 -0.96 1.10 2.96
C ILE A 90 -1.51 -0.12 2.22
N VAL A 91 -0.64 -1.07 1.83
CA VAL A 91 -1.03 -2.30 1.12
C VAL A 91 -0.41 -3.55 1.73
N LYS A 92 -1.05 -4.71 1.50
CA LYS A 92 -0.62 -6.05 1.86
C LYS A 92 -0.50 -6.89 0.59
N ILE A 93 0.63 -7.55 0.42
CA ILE A 93 0.89 -8.45 -0.71
C ILE A 93 0.03 -9.71 -0.57
N ARG A 94 -0.55 -10.14 -1.68
CA ARG A 94 -1.27 -11.40 -1.82
C ARG A 94 -0.78 -12.17 -3.04
N HIS A 95 -0.87 -13.48 -2.94
CA HIS A 95 -0.59 -14.38 -4.04
C HIS A 95 -1.81 -15.25 -4.32
N GLU A 96 -2.13 -15.39 -5.60
CA GLU A 96 -3.15 -16.31 -6.07
C GLU A 96 -2.53 -17.24 -7.11
N ARG A 97 -2.74 -18.54 -6.94
CA ARG A 97 -2.40 -19.50 -7.98
C ARG A 97 -3.49 -19.45 -9.04
N THR A 98 -3.10 -19.08 -10.24
CA THR A 98 -3.95 -19.02 -11.41
C THR A 98 -3.49 -20.05 -12.44
N TYR A 99 -4.36 -20.34 -13.40
CA TYR A 99 -4.03 -21.18 -14.54
C TYR A 99 -4.07 -20.29 -15.78
N MET A 100 -2.92 -20.04 -16.38
CA MET A 100 -2.85 -19.30 -17.65
C MET A 100 -3.05 -20.27 -18.80
N VAL A 101 -3.97 -19.94 -19.70
CA VAL A 101 -4.12 -20.68 -20.96
C VAL A 101 -2.91 -20.43 -21.82
N THR A 102 -2.15 -21.48 -22.13
CA THR A 102 -0.94 -21.41 -22.96
C THR A 102 -1.20 -21.85 -24.40
N GLY A 103 -2.33 -22.51 -24.65
CA GLY A 103 -2.74 -22.91 -25.98
C GLY A 103 -4.04 -23.70 -25.96
N THR A 104 -4.61 -23.90 -27.15
CA THR A 104 -5.73 -24.83 -27.36
C THR A 104 -5.30 -25.82 -28.44
N SER A 105 -5.40 -27.12 -28.17
CA SER A 105 -5.07 -28.15 -29.15
C SER A 105 -6.05 -28.14 -30.31
N ILE A 106 -5.69 -28.79 -31.42
CA ILE A 106 -6.58 -29.03 -32.58
C ILE A 106 -7.88 -29.77 -32.22
N THR A 107 -7.91 -30.48 -31.08
CA THR A 107 -9.08 -31.19 -30.56
C THR A 107 -9.91 -30.33 -29.59
N GLY A 108 -9.56 -29.06 -29.39
CA GLY A 108 -10.23 -28.14 -28.46
C GLY A 108 -9.78 -28.26 -27.01
N THR A 109 -8.74 -29.05 -26.71
CA THR A 109 -8.22 -29.20 -25.35
C THR A 109 -7.43 -27.96 -24.95
N ILE A 110 -7.88 -27.27 -23.89
CA ILE A 110 -7.18 -26.10 -23.34
C ILE A 110 -5.95 -26.56 -22.56
N MET A 111 -4.77 -26.19 -23.04
CA MET A 111 -3.52 -26.34 -22.30
C MET A 111 -3.39 -25.16 -21.33
N THR A 112 -3.14 -25.48 -20.06
CA THR A 112 -2.91 -24.47 -19.02
C THR A 112 -1.56 -24.69 -18.36
N THR A 113 -0.91 -23.60 -17.98
CA THR A 113 0.23 -23.62 -17.08
C THR A 113 -0.14 -23.00 -15.75
N LYS A 114 0.48 -23.48 -14.67
CA LYS A 114 0.34 -22.85 -13.36
C LYS A 114 1.07 -21.51 -13.40
N ALA A 115 0.37 -20.47 -13.03
CA ALA A 115 0.91 -19.14 -12.82
C ALA A 115 0.65 -18.70 -11.39
N GLN A 116 1.51 -17.85 -10.86
CA GLN A 116 1.26 -17.16 -9.60
C GLN A 116 1.05 -15.69 -9.93
N THR A 117 -0.14 -15.19 -9.64
CA THR A 117 -0.47 -13.78 -9.78
C THR A 117 -0.28 -13.10 -8.44
N THR A 118 0.53 -12.05 -8.43
CA THR A 118 0.70 -11.17 -7.27
C THR A 118 -0.26 -9.99 -7.40
N TYR A 119 -0.97 -9.68 -6.33
CA TYR A 119 -1.82 -8.50 -6.23
C TYR A 119 -1.73 -7.94 -4.81
N TYR A 120 -2.30 -6.77 -4.58
CA TYR A 120 -2.27 -6.12 -3.27
C TYR A 120 -3.69 -5.82 -2.79
N ASN A 121 -3.90 -5.88 -1.49
CA ASN A 121 -5.08 -5.29 -0.84
C ASN A 121 -4.65 -4.14 0.04
N PHE A 122 -5.54 -3.19 0.30
CA PHE A 122 -5.26 -2.17 1.31
C PHE A 122 -5.05 -2.77 2.70
N THR A 123 -4.24 -2.10 3.51
CA THR A 123 -4.22 -2.32 4.97
C THR A 123 -5.58 -1.91 5.57
N GLU A 124 -5.85 -2.33 6.81
CA GLU A 124 -7.10 -2.02 7.49
C GLU A 124 -7.22 -0.51 7.72
N SER A 125 -6.15 0.11 8.20
CA SER A 125 -6.07 1.55 8.43
C SER A 125 -6.21 2.36 7.14
N ALA A 126 -5.59 1.91 6.05
CA ALA A 126 -5.72 2.58 4.75
C ALA A 126 -7.13 2.43 4.18
N ALA A 127 -7.73 1.24 4.24
CA ALA A 127 -9.10 1.01 3.80
C ALA A 127 -10.10 1.85 4.62
N HIS A 128 -9.85 1.99 5.91
CA HIS A 128 -10.65 2.82 6.81
C HIS A 128 -10.58 4.30 6.42
N LEU A 129 -9.38 4.87 6.26
CA LEU A 129 -9.23 6.26 5.80
C LEU A 129 -9.92 6.49 4.44
N LEU A 130 -9.69 5.60 3.48
CA LEU A 130 -10.34 5.67 2.16
C LEU A 130 -11.86 5.59 2.29
N SER A 131 -12.39 4.81 3.23
CA SER A 131 -13.83 4.71 3.51
C SER A 131 -14.40 6.04 4.01
N LEU A 132 -13.71 6.68 4.96
CA LEU A 132 -14.12 7.96 5.53
C LEU A 132 -14.22 9.05 4.46
N VAL A 133 -13.17 9.21 3.63
CA VAL A 133 -13.07 10.30 2.65
C VAL A 133 -13.92 10.06 1.40
N SER A 134 -14.10 8.81 0.97
CA SER A 134 -14.88 8.49 -0.23
C SER A 134 -16.37 8.23 0.05
N GLY A 135 -16.71 7.89 1.30
CA GLY A 135 -18.04 7.40 1.68
C GLY A 135 -18.37 6.00 1.14
N ILE A 136 -17.38 5.25 0.65
CA ILE A 136 -17.54 3.84 0.26
C ILE A 136 -17.43 2.96 1.51
N SER A 137 -18.20 1.88 1.57
CA SER A 137 -18.09 0.89 2.66
C SER A 137 -16.66 0.32 2.74
N GLU A 138 -16.07 0.39 3.93
CA GLU A 138 -14.76 -0.21 4.23
C GLU A 138 -14.69 -1.69 3.83
N LYS A 139 -15.79 -2.44 4.00
CA LYS A 139 -15.91 -3.83 3.55
C LYS A 139 -15.59 -4.01 2.07
N HIS A 140 -16.07 -3.09 1.21
CA HIS A 140 -15.79 -3.15 -0.22
C HIS A 140 -14.34 -2.76 -0.51
N ILE A 141 -13.83 -1.70 0.12
CA ILE A 141 -12.44 -1.24 -0.08
C ILE A 141 -11.43 -2.33 0.31
N ARG A 142 -11.66 -3.03 1.42
CA ARG A 142 -10.79 -4.13 1.87
C ARG A 142 -10.71 -5.31 0.88
N LYS A 143 -11.69 -5.46 -0.01
CA LYS A 143 -11.69 -6.49 -1.06
C LYS A 143 -11.18 -6.00 -2.41
N VAL A 144 -10.89 -4.71 -2.55
CA VAL A 144 -10.29 -4.15 -3.76
C VAL A 144 -8.95 -4.84 -4.00
N ARG A 145 -8.77 -5.35 -5.22
CA ARG A 145 -7.51 -5.91 -5.69
C ARG A 145 -6.75 -4.83 -6.46
N LEU A 146 -5.58 -4.46 -5.97
CA LEU A 146 -4.63 -3.61 -6.66
C LEU A 146 -3.73 -4.49 -7.50
N GLU A 147 -3.69 -4.26 -8.81
CA GLU A 147 -2.99 -5.13 -9.74
C GLU A 147 -2.12 -4.32 -10.69
N GLU A 148 -0.84 -4.66 -10.75
CA GLU A 148 0.09 -4.00 -11.65
C GLU A 148 -0.15 -4.44 -13.08
N PHE A 149 -0.31 -3.47 -13.98
CA PHE A 149 -0.61 -3.72 -15.38
C PHE A 149 0.44 -3.07 -16.29
N GLY A 150 1.14 -3.89 -17.07
CA GLY A 150 2.23 -3.48 -17.98
C GLY A 150 1.84 -2.41 -19.00
N GLY A 151 0.57 -2.32 -19.38
CA GLY A 151 0.08 -1.32 -20.33
C GLY A 151 -0.28 0.02 -19.71
N GLN A 152 -0.23 0.16 -18.38
CA GLN A 152 -0.58 1.40 -17.69
C GLN A 152 0.62 2.35 -17.66
N LEU A 153 0.39 3.60 -18.07
CA LEU A 153 1.40 4.65 -18.00
C LEU A 153 1.86 4.89 -16.56
N LYS A 154 3.11 5.36 -16.40
CA LYS A 154 3.68 5.69 -15.09
C LYS A 154 2.73 6.64 -14.34
N ASN A 155 2.57 6.40 -13.04
CA ASN A 155 1.75 7.21 -12.14
C ASN A 155 0.26 7.28 -12.53
N ASN A 156 -0.26 6.27 -13.22
CA ASN A 156 -1.66 6.21 -13.60
C ASN A 156 -2.34 4.95 -13.00
N CYS A 157 -3.64 5.05 -12.78
CA CYS A 157 -4.50 4.00 -12.28
C CYS A 157 -5.81 3.93 -13.07
N ILE A 158 -6.49 2.78 -13.02
CA ILE A 158 -7.83 2.63 -13.59
C ILE A 158 -8.65 1.64 -12.77
N THR A 159 -9.83 2.08 -12.33
CA THR A 159 -10.76 1.24 -11.59
C THR A 159 -11.71 0.50 -12.52
N LEU A 160 -11.78 -0.81 -12.35
CA LEU A 160 -12.65 -1.73 -13.08
C LEU A 160 -13.39 -2.65 -12.10
N GLY A 161 -14.61 -3.06 -12.44
CA GLY A 161 -15.31 -4.04 -11.63
C GLY A 161 -16.68 -4.39 -12.17
N SER A 162 -17.17 -5.57 -11.79
CA SER A 162 -18.54 -6.00 -12.07
C SER A 162 -19.49 -5.80 -10.89
N SER A 163 -18.94 -5.70 -9.68
CA SER A 163 -19.65 -5.37 -8.45
C SER A 163 -18.64 -4.80 -7.45
N PRO A 164 -19.09 -4.15 -6.36
CA PRO A 164 -18.17 -3.62 -5.34
C PRO A 164 -17.21 -4.68 -4.78
N GLU A 165 -17.69 -5.91 -4.64
CA GLU A 165 -16.93 -7.06 -4.12
C GLU A 165 -15.91 -7.63 -5.13
N LYS A 166 -16.02 -7.23 -6.41
CA LYS A 166 -15.15 -7.66 -7.52
C LYS A 166 -14.50 -6.46 -8.20
N THR A 167 -14.10 -5.48 -7.39
CA THR A 167 -13.39 -4.28 -7.86
C THR A 167 -11.89 -4.54 -7.94
N ARG A 168 -11.29 -4.12 -9.06
CA ARG A 168 -9.85 -4.12 -9.31
C ARG A 168 -9.42 -2.71 -9.65
N ILE A 169 -8.32 -2.25 -9.07
CA ILE A 169 -7.64 -1.02 -9.50
C ILE A 169 -6.37 -1.47 -10.19
N LEU A 170 -6.28 -1.24 -11.49
CA LEU A 170 -5.07 -1.50 -12.23
C LEU A 170 -4.13 -0.32 -12.02
N VAL A 171 -2.90 -0.61 -11.63
CA VAL A 171 -1.88 0.38 -11.32
C VAL A 171 -0.65 0.19 -12.21
N SER A 172 0.18 1.22 -12.36
CA SER A 172 1.39 1.10 -13.17
C SER A 172 2.39 0.05 -12.61
N PRO A 173 3.28 -0.56 -13.42
CA PRO A 173 4.16 -1.64 -12.95
C PRO A 173 5.14 -1.26 -11.83
N THR A 174 5.49 0.03 -11.74
CA THR A 174 6.36 0.58 -10.70
C THR A 174 5.59 1.55 -9.81
N TYR A 175 4.27 1.37 -9.70
CA TYR A 175 3.43 2.32 -8.98
C TYR A 175 3.92 2.43 -7.54
N PHE A 176 4.21 1.30 -6.88
CA PHE A 176 4.72 1.24 -5.51
C PHE A 176 6.24 1.45 -5.34
N ASP A 177 6.87 2.24 -6.19
CA ASP A 177 8.30 2.57 -6.11
C ASP A 177 8.52 3.90 -5.37
N GLU A 178 9.10 3.82 -4.16
CA GLU A 178 9.43 4.98 -3.31
C GLU A 178 10.77 5.63 -3.63
N SER A 179 11.55 5.12 -4.59
CA SER A 179 12.97 5.47 -4.79
C SER A 179 13.27 6.96 -5.05
N ASN A 180 12.27 7.75 -5.43
CA ASN A 180 12.45 9.16 -5.81
C ASN A 180 11.63 10.16 -4.97
N MET A 181 10.98 9.72 -3.87
CA MET A 181 10.09 10.58 -3.07
C MET A 181 10.30 10.34 -1.57
N SER A 182 10.06 11.38 -0.76
CA SER A 182 9.92 11.17 0.69
C SER A 182 8.65 10.36 0.99
N SER A 183 8.66 9.57 2.07
CA SER A 183 7.51 8.71 2.43
C SER A 183 6.22 9.51 2.63
N GLU A 184 6.30 10.74 3.15
CA GLU A 184 5.14 11.64 3.29
C GLU A 184 4.55 12.05 1.93
N GLN A 185 5.40 12.47 0.98
CA GLN A 185 4.96 12.83 -0.37
C GLN A 185 4.37 11.64 -1.12
N TYR A 186 4.94 10.46 -0.89
CA TYR A 186 4.45 9.22 -1.46
C TYR A 186 3.05 8.91 -0.92
N TYR A 187 2.86 8.79 0.39
CA TYR A 187 1.53 8.49 0.97
C TYR A 187 0.47 9.55 0.67
N ASP A 188 0.83 10.84 0.65
CA ASP A 188 -0.11 11.92 0.29
C ASP A 188 -0.64 11.74 -1.13
N TRP A 189 0.27 11.47 -2.06
CA TRP A 189 -0.08 11.18 -3.44
C TRP A 189 -0.97 9.94 -3.53
N TRP A 190 -0.60 8.83 -2.88
CA TRP A 190 -1.39 7.60 -2.89
C TRP A 190 -2.80 7.74 -2.38
N PHE A 191 -2.95 8.36 -1.21
CA PHE A 191 -4.26 8.49 -0.63
C PHE A 191 -5.13 9.42 -1.47
N ARG A 192 -4.56 10.43 -2.13
CA ARG A 192 -5.30 11.23 -3.10
C ARG A 192 -5.77 10.38 -4.29
N GLU A 193 -4.85 9.71 -4.98
CA GLU A 193 -5.18 8.90 -6.16
C GLU A 193 -6.15 7.76 -5.79
N PHE A 194 -5.90 7.03 -4.72
CA PHE A 194 -6.81 5.95 -4.32
C PHE A 194 -8.15 6.45 -3.80
N SER A 195 -8.23 7.66 -3.21
CA SER A 195 -9.53 8.24 -2.85
C SER A 195 -10.38 8.55 -4.08
N HIS A 196 -9.74 8.95 -5.19
CA HIS A 196 -10.38 9.02 -6.50
C HIS A 196 -10.86 7.63 -6.94
N GLU A 197 -9.94 6.67 -7.04
CA GLU A 197 -10.19 5.36 -7.64
C GLU A 197 -11.29 4.58 -6.91
N VAL A 198 -11.27 4.55 -5.57
CA VAL A 198 -12.33 3.89 -4.80
C VAL A 198 -13.68 4.60 -4.98
N GLY A 199 -13.70 5.89 -5.33
CA GLY A 199 -14.91 6.65 -5.65
C GLY A 199 -15.71 6.02 -6.80
N HIS A 200 -15.05 5.39 -7.78
CA HIS A 200 -15.73 4.67 -8.87
C HIS A 200 -16.52 3.45 -8.37
N ILE A 201 -16.27 2.94 -7.17
CA ILE A 201 -17.06 1.85 -6.59
C ILE A 201 -18.54 2.24 -6.47
N LYS A 202 -18.88 3.54 -6.30
CA LYS A 202 -20.29 4.01 -6.34
C LYS A 202 -20.94 3.75 -7.69
N GLN A 203 -20.18 3.92 -8.77
CA GLN A 203 -20.63 3.73 -10.14
C GLN A 203 -20.76 2.24 -10.46
N ILE A 204 -19.74 1.45 -10.09
CA ILE A 204 -19.77 -0.01 -10.21
C ILE A 204 -20.96 -0.60 -9.43
N ASN A 205 -21.24 -0.09 -8.23
CA ASN A 205 -22.40 -0.51 -7.44
C ASN A 205 -23.73 -0.17 -8.11
N ARG A 206 -23.82 0.96 -8.82
CA ARG A 206 -25.04 1.35 -9.56
C ARG A 206 -25.22 0.52 -10.83
N ASP A 207 -24.13 0.16 -11.49
CA ASP A 207 -24.18 -0.50 -12.80
C ASP A 207 -24.25 -2.03 -12.69
N GLN A 208 -23.69 -2.65 -11.63
CA GLN A 208 -23.70 -4.10 -11.36
C GLN A 208 -23.25 -4.98 -12.55
N ASN A 209 -22.52 -4.39 -13.50
CA ASN A 209 -22.02 -5.05 -14.70
C ASN A 209 -20.82 -4.27 -15.25
N SER A 210 -19.71 -4.96 -15.49
CA SER A 210 -18.45 -4.33 -15.91
C SER A 210 -18.56 -3.68 -17.29
N GLY A 211 -19.24 -4.32 -18.24
CA GLY A 211 -19.46 -3.77 -19.58
C GLY A 211 -20.28 -2.49 -19.53
N GLN A 212 -21.36 -2.48 -18.73
CA GLN A 212 -22.19 -1.29 -18.54
C GLN A 212 -21.43 -0.14 -17.89
N TYR A 213 -20.65 -0.44 -16.85
CA TYR A 213 -19.80 0.55 -16.18
C TYR A 213 -18.81 1.20 -17.17
N ILE A 214 -18.03 0.38 -17.88
CA ILE A 214 -17.04 0.86 -18.86
C ILE A 214 -17.72 1.68 -19.97
N LEU A 215 -18.83 1.19 -20.54
CA LEU A 215 -19.54 1.89 -21.61
C LEU A 215 -20.03 3.27 -21.16
N LYS A 216 -20.60 3.38 -19.95
CA LYS A 216 -21.10 4.65 -19.43
C LYS A 216 -19.97 5.62 -19.08
N THR A 217 -18.83 5.12 -18.59
CA THR A 217 -17.63 5.93 -18.32
C THR A 217 -17.06 6.49 -19.63
N ILE A 218 -16.84 5.64 -20.64
CA ILE A 218 -16.34 6.06 -21.97
C ILE A 218 -17.32 7.03 -22.65
N TYR A 219 -18.62 6.75 -22.57
CA TYR A 219 -19.64 7.66 -23.11
C TYR A 219 -19.57 9.05 -22.46
N GLY A 220 -19.28 9.11 -21.16
CA GLY A 220 -19.00 10.36 -20.45
C GLY A 220 -17.87 11.15 -21.09
N TYR A 221 -16.70 10.52 -21.27
CA TYR A 221 -15.51 11.14 -21.88
C TYR A 221 -15.78 11.69 -23.28
N ILE A 222 -16.49 10.91 -24.12
CA ILE A 222 -16.82 11.32 -25.49
C ILE A 222 -17.77 12.53 -25.46
N LYS A 223 -18.77 12.50 -24.57
CA LYS A 223 -19.78 13.57 -24.48
C LYS A 223 -19.17 14.90 -24.03
N THR A 224 -18.23 14.87 -23.11
CA THR A 224 -17.55 16.07 -22.61
C THR A 224 -16.30 16.44 -23.39
N MET A 225 -15.85 15.56 -24.30
CA MET A 225 -14.54 15.65 -24.98
C MET A 225 -13.37 15.85 -24.01
N SER A 226 -13.52 15.36 -22.78
CA SER A 226 -12.56 15.54 -21.70
C SER A 226 -12.80 14.47 -20.64
N HIS A 227 -11.71 13.88 -20.17
CA HIS A 227 -11.71 12.94 -19.06
C HIS A 227 -12.22 13.63 -17.79
N ASP A 228 -11.51 14.67 -17.37
CA ASP A 228 -11.74 15.35 -16.09
C ASP A 228 -13.11 16.03 -16.00
N GLU A 229 -13.67 16.44 -17.14
CA GLU A 229 -14.99 17.06 -17.18
C GLU A 229 -16.15 16.05 -17.11
N ALA A 230 -15.88 14.76 -17.30
CA ALA A 230 -16.91 13.75 -17.33
C ALA A 230 -17.60 13.62 -15.95
N PRO A 231 -18.94 13.50 -15.91
CA PRO A 231 -19.68 13.49 -14.64
C PRO A 231 -19.24 12.39 -13.66
N ARG A 232 -18.79 11.25 -14.19
CA ARG A 232 -18.29 10.11 -13.41
C ARG A 232 -16.92 10.40 -12.79
N GLU A 233 -16.03 11.09 -13.48
CA GLU A 233 -14.74 11.50 -12.92
C GLU A 233 -14.93 12.55 -11.83
N LYS A 234 -15.80 13.54 -12.06
CA LYS A 234 -16.14 14.55 -11.04
C LYS A 234 -16.74 13.95 -9.77
N GLU A 235 -17.51 12.88 -9.89
CA GLU A 235 -18.06 12.15 -8.76
C GLU A 235 -16.97 11.37 -8.00
N ALA A 236 -16.05 10.73 -8.71
CA ALA A 236 -14.91 10.02 -8.12
C ALA A 236 -13.96 10.99 -7.41
N GLU A 237 -13.69 12.15 -8.02
CA GLU A 237 -12.78 13.19 -7.53
C GLU A 237 -13.21 13.81 -6.19
N GLN A 238 -14.48 13.67 -5.80
CA GLN A 238 -14.92 14.11 -4.46
C GLN A 238 -14.14 13.41 -3.34
N GLY A 239 -13.71 12.17 -3.54
CA GLY A 239 -12.87 11.46 -2.58
C GLY A 239 -11.50 12.13 -2.41
N SER A 240 -10.84 12.47 -3.51
CA SER A 240 -9.54 13.19 -3.53
C SER A 240 -9.62 14.53 -2.82
N ILE A 241 -10.69 15.29 -3.10
CA ILE A 241 -10.94 16.59 -2.48
C ILE A 241 -11.15 16.43 -0.98
N ALA A 242 -12.03 15.51 -0.56
CA ALA A 242 -12.28 15.25 0.84
C ALA A 242 -11.02 14.79 1.59
N TYR A 243 -10.18 13.97 0.97
CA TYR A 243 -8.89 13.57 1.53
C TYR A 243 -7.97 14.77 1.75
N ARG A 244 -7.81 15.63 0.72
CA ARG A 244 -6.96 16.81 0.80
C ARG A 244 -7.42 17.76 1.91
N ASP A 245 -8.73 18.00 1.98
CA ASP A 245 -9.31 18.90 2.96
C ASP A 245 -9.16 18.33 4.39
N PHE A 246 -9.39 17.03 4.57
CA PHE A 246 -9.17 16.35 5.83
C PHE A 246 -7.69 16.36 6.25
N ARG A 247 -6.76 16.07 5.34
CA ARG A 247 -5.33 16.14 5.63
C ARG A 247 -4.91 17.56 6.05
N ASN A 248 -5.36 18.58 5.32
CA ASN A 248 -5.08 19.98 5.65
C ASN A 248 -5.64 20.35 7.02
N PHE A 249 -6.85 19.89 7.35
CA PHE A 249 -7.43 20.04 8.67
C PHE A 249 -6.54 19.41 9.75
N VAL A 250 -6.11 18.15 9.58
CA VAL A 250 -5.22 17.46 10.54
C VAL A 250 -3.92 18.24 10.75
N LYS A 251 -3.33 18.73 9.67
CA LYS A 251 -2.12 19.55 9.69
C LYS A 251 -2.30 20.84 10.48
N ASN A 252 -3.44 21.50 10.32
CA ASN A 252 -3.69 22.79 10.95
C ASN A 252 -4.13 22.67 12.41
N GLU A 253 -5.02 21.73 12.71
CA GLU A 253 -5.61 21.56 14.04
C GLU A 253 -4.66 20.81 14.98
N PHE A 254 -4.11 19.68 14.53
CA PHE A 254 -3.29 18.79 15.36
C PHE A 254 -1.78 19.00 15.18
N LYS A 255 -1.37 19.92 14.30
CA LYS A 255 0.04 20.24 14.01
C LYS A 255 0.87 19.01 13.60
N THR A 256 0.23 18.05 12.93
CA THR A 256 0.85 16.80 12.44
C THR A 256 0.36 16.49 11.03
N ASP A 257 1.14 15.74 10.25
CA ASP A 257 0.65 15.27 8.95
C ASP A 257 -0.23 14.01 9.12
N LEU A 258 -1.24 13.85 8.26
CA LEU A 258 -2.03 12.62 8.22
C LEU A 258 -1.18 11.42 7.78
N THR A 259 -0.23 11.65 6.87
CA THR A 259 0.61 10.59 6.28
C THR A 259 1.60 9.99 7.27
N THR A 260 2.05 10.75 8.28
CA THR A 260 2.97 10.24 9.30
C THR A 260 2.35 9.09 10.11
N LEU A 261 1.02 9.03 10.20
CA LEU A 261 0.33 7.92 10.84
C LEU A 261 0.56 6.58 10.12
N PHE A 262 0.79 6.61 8.80
CA PHE A 262 1.00 5.42 7.98
C PHE A 262 2.47 5.03 7.87
N VAL A 263 3.38 5.98 8.09
CA VAL A 263 4.82 5.76 8.28
C VAL A 263 5.10 5.09 9.64
N ASP A 264 4.34 5.45 10.68
CA ASP A 264 4.50 4.95 12.05
C ASP A 264 4.25 3.42 12.17
N GLU A 265 5.03 2.74 13.03
CA GLU A 265 4.91 1.31 13.34
C GLU A 265 3.71 0.93 14.23
N LYS A 266 2.87 1.91 14.61
CA LYS A 266 1.62 1.65 15.36
C LYS A 266 0.81 0.50 14.75
N SER A 267 0.15 -0.28 15.61
CA SER A 267 -0.79 -1.30 15.16
C SER A 267 -1.95 -0.69 14.37
N GLU A 268 -2.52 -1.47 13.46
CA GLU A 268 -3.67 -1.06 12.65
C GLU A 268 -4.84 -0.53 13.49
N GLU A 269 -5.13 -1.17 14.63
CA GLU A 269 -6.17 -0.73 15.56
C GLU A 269 -5.88 0.66 16.14
N LYS A 270 -4.61 0.96 16.48
CA LYS A 270 -4.21 2.27 16.98
C LYS A 270 -4.29 3.34 15.88
N LYS A 271 -3.92 2.99 14.65
CA LYS A 271 -4.05 3.88 13.49
C LYS A 271 -5.52 4.23 13.25
N ILE A 272 -6.41 3.22 13.21
CA ILE A 272 -7.86 3.42 13.04
C ILE A 272 -8.44 4.31 14.15
N LYS A 273 -8.16 4.01 15.42
CA LYS A 273 -8.61 4.85 16.54
C LYS A 273 -8.17 6.30 16.42
N GLN A 274 -6.95 6.54 15.95
CA GLN A 274 -6.44 7.90 15.74
C GLN A 274 -7.15 8.61 14.57
N LEU A 275 -7.42 7.88 13.48
CA LEU A 275 -8.21 8.38 12.35
C LEU A 275 -9.62 8.77 12.79
N ASP A 276 -10.29 7.93 13.59
CA ASP A 276 -11.62 8.22 14.12
C ASP A 276 -11.63 9.50 14.95
N ILE A 277 -10.63 9.72 15.81
CA ILE A 277 -10.51 10.94 16.63
C ILE A 277 -10.40 12.16 15.71
N TRP A 278 -9.48 12.12 14.74
CA TRP A 278 -9.27 13.23 13.81
C TRP A 278 -10.50 13.49 12.94
N TRP A 279 -11.10 12.44 12.40
CA TRP A 279 -12.27 12.53 11.53
C TRP A 279 -13.49 13.07 12.26
N ASN A 280 -13.75 12.58 13.48
CA ASN A 280 -14.84 13.11 14.31
C ASN A 280 -14.64 14.60 14.63
N SER A 281 -13.40 15.04 14.85
CA SER A 281 -13.11 16.46 15.01
C SER A 281 -13.36 17.26 13.73
N TYR A 282 -12.96 16.72 12.58
CA TYR A 282 -13.15 17.33 11.26
C TYR A 282 -14.63 17.57 10.93
N ILE A 283 -15.47 16.54 11.09
CA ILE A 283 -16.91 16.64 10.77
C ILE A 283 -17.67 17.55 11.76
N ASN A 284 -17.17 17.72 12.99
CA ASN A 284 -17.79 18.57 14.00
C ASN A 284 -17.44 20.06 13.82
N GLN A 285 -16.34 20.42 13.16
CA GLN A 285 -16.06 21.81 12.80
C GLN A 285 -16.92 22.31 11.62
N GLY A 286 -17.45 21.40 10.80
CA GLY A 286 -18.35 21.73 9.68
C GLY A 286 -19.84 21.81 10.04
N ARG A 287 -20.19 21.77 11.33
CA ARG A 287 -21.57 21.89 11.84
C ARG A 287 -21.75 23.13 12.71
#